data_AF-A0AAD6X0L0-F1
#
_entry.id   AF-A0AAD6X0L0-F1
#
_cell.length_a   1.000
_cell.length_b   1.000
_cell.length_c   1.000
_cell.angle_alpha   90.00
_cell.angle_beta   90.00
_cell.angle_gamma   90.00
#
_symmetry.space_group_name_H-M   'P 1'
#
loop_
_entity.id
_entity.type
_entity.pdbx_description
1 polymer ?
#
loop_
_entity_poly.entity_id
_entity_poly.type
_entity_poly.pdbx_seq_one_letter_code
_entity_poly.pdbx_strand_id
1 'polypeptide(L)'
;MQFTTIFTLLSAAALAAVQATPLAPRDVYVPPILYPHAGTVWSVGQRHNVTWDNTNPPVNITNKVGRIMLRKSGLTTPVILAENFSILLGRIEVTVPWVIDGTDYQLVLFGDSGNFSPDFTINGA
;
A
#
# COMPACT_ATOMS: atom_id res chain seq x y z
N MET A 1 37.77 -73.96 -18.30
CA MET A 1 37.08 -72.69 -18.63
C MET A 1 36.00 -72.48 -17.58
N GLN A 2 36.11 -71.44 -16.75
CA GLN A 2 35.03 -71.00 -15.87
C GLN A 2 34.78 -69.51 -16.15
N PHE A 3 33.50 -69.18 -16.28
CA PHE A 3 32.94 -67.95 -16.80
C PHE A 3 32.43 -67.09 -15.64
N THR A 4 32.73 -65.78 -15.69
CA THR A 4 31.90 -64.63 -15.22
C THR A 4 31.66 -64.53 -13.69
N THR A 5 31.49 -63.36 -13.03
CA THR A 5 30.89 -62.08 -13.42
C THR A 5 31.30 -60.98 -12.43
N ILE A 6 31.52 -59.77 -12.94
CA ILE A 6 31.65 -58.51 -12.18
C ILE A 6 30.25 -58.08 -11.71
N PHE A 7 30.09 -57.72 -10.44
CA PHE A 7 28.90 -57.01 -9.94
C PHE A 7 29.27 -55.57 -9.57
N THR A 8 29.09 -54.65 -10.51
CA THR A 8 29.04 -53.21 -10.24
C THR A 8 27.62 -52.85 -9.80
N LEU A 9 27.46 -52.47 -8.52
CA LEU A 9 26.23 -51.88 -8.01
C LEU A 9 26.13 -50.43 -8.52
N LEU A 10 25.11 -50.17 -9.35
CA LEU A 10 24.76 -48.84 -9.86
C LEU A 10 23.88 -48.14 -8.82
N SER A 11 24.38 -47.09 -8.18
CA SER A 11 23.58 -46.25 -7.26
C SER A 11 22.60 -45.39 -8.05
N ALA A 12 21.30 -45.64 -7.91
CA ALA A 12 20.25 -44.78 -8.47
C ALA A 12 19.97 -43.61 -7.52
N ALA A 13 20.35 -42.39 -7.90
CA ALA A 13 19.94 -41.17 -7.20
C ALA A 13 18.50 -40.81 -7.60
N ALA A 14 17.57 -40.82 -6.64
CA ALA A 14 16.20 -40.37 -6.86
C ALA A 14 16.15 -38.83 -6.86
N LEU A 15 15.89 -38.22 -8.01
CA LEU A 15 15.52 -36.80 -8.11
C LEU A 15 14.04 -36.66 -7.72
N ALA A 16 13.76 -36.12 -6.54
CA ALA A 16 12.41 -35.67 -6.19
C ALA A 16 12.08 -34.41 -7.00
N ALA A 17 11.05 -34.47 -7.83
CA ALA A 17 10.54 -33.30 -8.53
C ALA A 17 9.74 -32.43 -7.55
N VAL A 18 10.23 -31.21 -7.28
CA VAL A 18 9.45 -30.19 -6.55
C VAL A 18 8.46 -29.58 -7.53
N GLN A 19 7.17 -29.81 -7.33
CA GLN A 19 6.12 -29.13 -8.08
C GLN A 19 5.82 -27.77 -7.43
N ALA A 20 6.11 -26.69 -8.16
CA ALA A 20 5.70 -25.35 -7.73
C ALA A 20 4.22 -25.13 -8.06
N THR A 21 3.42 -24.76 -7.06
CA THR A 21 2.05 -24.30 -7.30
C THR A 21 2.09 -22.89 -7.89
N PRO A 22 1.34 -22.61 -8.96
CA PRO A 22 1.26 -21.25 -9.50
C PRO A 22 0.65 -20.33 -8.44
N LEU A 23 1.39 -19.29 -8.05
CA LEU A 23 0.91 -18.25 -7.14
C LEU A 23 -0.17 -17.44 -7.87
N ALA A 24 -1.33 -17.28 -7.25
CA ALA A 24 -2.34 -16.35 -7.75
C ALA A 24 -1.73 -14.93 -7.81
N PRO A 25 -2.02 -14.14 -8.87
CA PRO A 25 -1.59 -12.75 -8.95
C PRO A 25 -2.03 -12.01 -7.69
N ARG A 26 -1.06 -11.34 -7.07
CA ARG A 26 -1.19 -10.60 -5.83
C ARG A 26 -1.00 -9.14 -6.20
N ASP A 27 -2.09 -8.38 -6.20
CA ASP A 27 -2.07 -7.00 -6.66
C ASP A 27 -1.90 -6.04 -5.48
N VAL A 28 -1.07 -5.02 -5.70
CA VAL A 28 -1.02 -3.85 -4.83
C VAL A 28 -2.21 -2.99 -5.18
N TYR A 29 -3.09 -2.75 -4.21
CA TYR A 29 -4.27 -1.92 -4.41
C TYR A 29 -3.94 -0.45 -4.17
N VAL A 30 -4.22 0.39 -5.18
CA VAL A 30 -3.86 1.82 -5.21
C VAL A 30 -5.12 2.66 -5.50
N PRO A 31 -6.05 2.77 -4.54
CA PRO A 31 -7.30 3.48 -4.77
C PRO A 31 -7.10 5.00 -4.81
N PRO A 32 -7.46 5.70 -5.90
CA PRO A 32 -7.28 7.14 -6.01
C PRO A 32 -7.97 7.90 -4.88
N ILE A 33 -7.26 8.84 -4.25
CA ILE A 33 -7.85 9.77 -3.28
C ILE A 33 -8.82 10.72 -4.02
N LEU A 34 -10.03 10.82 -3.50
CA LEU A 34 -11.09 11.70 -4.01
C LEU A 34 -11.24 12.99 -3.19
N TYR A 35 -10.91 12.95 -1.90
CA TYR A 35 -10.89 14.12 -1.02
C TYR A 35 -9.74 13.97 0.00
N PRO A 36 -8.93 15.02 0.23
CA PRO A 36 -9.06 16.38 -0.30
C PRO A 36 -8.72 16.48 -1.79
N HIS A 37 -9.30 17.48 -2.47
CA HIS A 37 -9.03 17.82 -3.87
C HIS A 37 -8.43 19.23 -3.98
N ALA A 38 -7.98 19.60 -5.18
CA ALA A 38 -7.46 20.94 -5.44
C ALA A 38 -8.46 22.03 -4.99
N GLY A 39 -7.95 23.06 -4.31
CA GLY A 39 -8.77 24.13 -3.72
C GLY A 39 -9.42 23.81 -2.37
N THR A 40 -9.23 22.60 -1.84
CA THR A 40 -9.64 22.28 -0.46
C THR A 40 -8.84 23.11 0.54
N VAL A 41 -9.50 23.61 1.58
CA VAL A 41 -8.88 24.33 2.70
C VAL A 41 -9.25 23.63 4.00
N TRP A 42 -8.25 23.24 4.77
CA TRP A 42 -8.38 22.70 6.13
C TRP A 42 -7.81 23.68 7.14
N SER A 43 -8.34 23.67 8.36
CA SER A 43 -7.73 24.39 9.49
C SER A 43 -7.27 23.42 10.57
N VAL A 44 -6.15 23.72 11.22
CA VAL A 44 -5.59 22.91 12.32
C VAL A 44 -6.65 22.55 13.37
N GLY A 45 -6.65 21.29 13.80
CA GLY A 45 -7.57 20.76 14.82
C GLY A 45 -8.96 20.38 14.30
N GLN A 46 -9.32 20.75 13.07
CA GLN A 46 -10.57 20.29 12.45
C GLN A 46 -10.51 18.79 12.15
N ARG A 47 -11.69 18.20 11.96
CA ARG A 47 -11.82 16.81 11.49
C ARG A 47 -12.41 16.77 10.10
N HIS A 48 -11.83 15.91 9.26
CA HIS A 48 -12.26 15.74 7.88
C HIS A 48 -12.31 14.26 7.51
N ASN A 49 -13.27 13.88 6.66
CA ASN A 49 -13.29 12.56 6.05
C ASN A 49 -12.37 12.57 4.83
N VAL A 50 -11.23 11.90 4.92
CA VAL A 50 -10.44 11.54 3.74
C VAL A 50 -11.19 10.44 3.00
N THR A 51 -11.35 10.56 1.68
CA THR A 51 -12.10 9.58 0.88
C THR A 51 -11.30 9.13 -0.33
N TRP A 52 -11.50 7.90 -0.75
CA TRP A 52 -10.85 7.30 -1.92
C TRP A 52 -11.80 6.36 -2.65
N ASP A 53 -11.53 6.11 -3.93
CA ASP A 53 -12.34 5.22 -4.76
C ASP A 53 -12.09 3.75 -4.37
N ASN A 54 -13.12 3.08 -3.85
CA ASN A 54 -13.10 1.67 -3.49
C ASN A 54 -14.08 0.82 -4.34
N THR A 55 -14.49 1.30 -5.51
CA THR A 55 -15.54 0.66 -6.32
C THR A 55 -15.09 -0.61 -7.03
N ASN A 56 -13.81 -0.76 -7.36
CA ASN A 56 -13.29 -1.91 -8.10
C ASN A 56 -11.98 -2.47 -7.51
N PRO A 57 -12.00 -3.01 -6.27
CA PRO A 57 -10.81 -3.59 -5.66
C PRO A 57 -10.43 -4.93 -6.30
N PRO A 58 -9.13 -5.24 -6.46
CA PRO A 58 -8.67 -6.58 -6.84
C PRO A 58 -9.16 -7.64 -5.85
N VAL A 59 -9.38 -8.86 -6.34
CA VAL A 59 -9.80 -9.98 -5.49
C VAL A 59 -8.71 -10.32 -4.45
N ASN A 60 -7.44 -10.27 -4.86
CA ASN A 60 -6.29 -10.66 -4.04
C ASN A 60 -5.38 -9.47 -3.73
N ILE A 61 -5.73 -8.71 -2.70
CA ILE A 61 -4.96 -7.53 -2.24
C ILE A 61 -3.87 -7.94 -1.25
N THR A 62 -2.65 -7.46 -1.43
CA THR A 62 -1.51 -7.70 -0.51
C THR A 62 -1.37 -6.66 0.59
N ASN A 63 -1.81 -5.43 0.36
CA ASN A 63 -1.66 -4.25 1.20
C ASN A 63 -3.00 -3.80 1.83
N LYS A 64 -3.73 -4.74 2.45
CA LYS A 64 -5.09 -4.46 2.97
C LYS A 64 -5.13 -3.46 4.13
N VAL A 65 -4.01 -3.26 4.82
CA VAL A 65 -3.90 -2.34 5.96
C VAL A 65 -3.42 -0.99 5.45
N GLY A 66 -4.29 0.01 5.50
CA GLY A 66 -4.04 1.36 5.04
C GLY A 66 -3.35 2.24 6.09
N ARG A 67 -2.66 3.27 5.58
CA ARG A 67 -2.08 4.37 6.33
C ARG A 67 -2.19 5.66 5.52
N ILE A 68 -2.54 6.76 6.15
CA ILE A 68 -2.54 8.10 5.55
C ILE A 68 -1.44 8.92 6.22
N MET A 69 -0.55 9.50 5.42
CA MET A 69 0.46 10.44 5.91
C MET A 69 0.33 11.77 5.21
N LEU A 70 0.74 12.82 5.93
CA LEU A 70 0.81 14.17 5.39
C LEU A 70 2.09 14.34 4.56
N ARG A 71 1.97 15.02 3.43
CA ARG A 71 3.07 15.47 2.58
C ARG A 71 3.07 16.99 2.50
N LYS A 72 4.24 17.56 2.25
CA LYS A 72 4.44 18.99 2.00
C LYS A 72 5.55 19.20 0.98
N SER A 73 5.37 20.13 0.05
CA SER A 73 6.36 20.46 -0.98
C SER A 73 6.87 19.23 -1.75
N GLY A 74 5.97 18.26 -2.03
CA GLY A 74 6.31 17.02 -2.72
C GLY A 74 7.05 15.96 -1.88
N LEU A 75 7.26 16.19 -0.58
CA LEU A 75 7.93 15.24 0.32
C LEU A 75 6.95 14.66 1.33
N THR A 76 7.05 13.35 1.59
CA THR A 76 6.31 12.69 2.66
C THR A 76 6.93 13.01 4.00
N THR A 77 6.13 13.60 4.89
CA THR A 77 6.53 13.94 6.26
C THR A 77 6.37 12.72 7.17
N PRO A 78 6.95 12.70 8.39
CA PRO A 78 6.70 11.63 9.36
C PRO A 78 5.30 11.69 10.01
N VAL A 79 4.45 12.66 9.65
CA VAL A 79 3.14 12.86 10.28
C VAL A 79 2.13 11.86 9.73
N ILE A 80 1.72 10.92 10.59
CA ILE A 80 0.67 9.93 10.32
C ILE A 80 -0.68 10.54 10.75
N LEU A 81 -1.64 10.59 9.83
CA LEU A 81 -3.01 11.08 10.11
C LEU A 81 -3.96 9.97 10.53
N ALA A 82 -3.76 8.77 9.97
CA ALA A 82 -4.48 7.56 10.32
C ALA A 82 -3.69 6.33 9.89
N GLU A 83 -3.81 5.22 10.61
CA GLU A 83 -3.22 3.94 10.22
C GLU A 83 -4.02 2.76 10.79
N ASN A 84 -3.64 1.55 10.39
CA ASN A 84 -4.24 0.30 10.85
C ASN A 84 -5.75 0.18 10.56
N PHE A 85 -6.16 0.67 9.38
CA PHE A 85 -7.54 0.55 8.89
C PHE A 85 -7.61 -0.30 7.62
N SER A 86 -8.78 -0.81 7.28
CA SER A 86 -8.97 -1.52 6.01
C SER A 86 -8.96 -0.53 4.85
N ILE A 87 -8.09 -0.74 3.86
CA ILE A 87 -8.04 0.08 2.65
C ILE A 87 -9.35 0.02 1.83
N LEU A 88 -10.24 -0.92 2.15
CA LEU A 88 -11.56 -1.08 1.52
C LEU A 88 -12.65 -0.20 2.13
N LEU A 89 -12.37 0.59 3.18
CA LEU A 89 -13.38 1.46 3.81
C LEU A 89 -13.91 2.57 2.89
N GLY A 90 -13.10 3.03 1.92
CA GLY A 90 -13.44 4.17 1.05
C GLY A 90 -13.38 5.53 1.74
N ARG A 91 -13.33 5.56 3.08
CA ARG A 91 -13.16 6.77 3.87
C ARG A 91 -12.62 6.51 5.27
N ILE A 92 -11.99 7.52 5.85
CA ILE A 92 -11.68 7.59 7.28
C ILE A 92 -11.65 9.05 7.76
N GLU A 93 -12.11 9.30 8.98
CA GLU A 93 -11.98 10.62 9.61
C GLU A 93 -10.57 10.82 10.15
N VAL A 94 -9.96 11.96 9.87
CA VAL A 94 -8.65 12.37 10.38
C VAL A 94 -8.76 13.71 11.09
N THR A 95 -7.86 13.95 12.04
CA THR A 95 -7.70 15.28 12.66
C THR A 95 -6.54 16.01 12.00
N VAL A 96 -6.75 17.28 11.64
CA VAL A 96 -5.72 18.11 11.01
C VAL A 96 -4.63 18.39 12.04
N PRO A 97 -3.37 17.98 11.79
CA PRO A 97 -2.28 18.14 12.75
C PRO A 97 -1.84 19.60 12.83
N TRP A 98 -1.10 19.95 13.88
CA TRP A 98 -0.47 21.26 13.99
C TRP A 98 0.66 21.40 12.97
N VAL A 99 0.53 22.34 12.04
CA VAL A 99 1.47 22.64 10.96
C VAL A 99 1.45 24.13 10.67
N ILE A 100 2.45 24.63 9.94
CA ILE A 100 2.47 26.01 9.43
C ILE A 100 1.50 26.19 8.26
N ASP A 101 1.11 27.43 7.99
CA ASP A 101 0.35 27.78 6.79
C ASP A 101 1.04 27.28 5.51
N GLY A 102 0.24 26.79 4.56
CA GLY A 102 0.75 26.41 3.25
C GLY A 102 -0.33 25.89 2.31
N THR A 103 -0.06 26.00 1.01
CA THR A 103 -0.95 25.59 -0.09
C THR A 103 -0.47 24.34 -0.82
N ASP A 104 0.65 23.77 -0.38
CA ASP A 104 1.41 22.70 -1.01
C ASP A 104 1.39 21.42 -0.19
N TYR A 105 0.29 21.20 0.55
CA TYR A 105 0.05 19.97 1.29
C TYR A 105 -0.59 18.93 0.39
N GLN A 106 -0.23 17.66 0.59
CA GLN A 106 -0.87 16.53 -0.04
C GLN A 106 -1.06 15.42 0.99
N LEU A 107 -1.96 14.49 0.70
CA LEU A 107 -2.02 13.23 1.41
C LEU A 107 -1.37 12.15 0.56
N VAL A 108 -0.75 11.17 1.22
CA VAL A 108 -0.49 9.85 0.63
C VAL A 108 -1.32 8.82 1.35
N LEU A 109 -2.11 8.06 0.60
CA LEU A 109 -2.77 6.85 1.10
C LEU A 109 -1.89 5.67 0.74
N PHE A 110 -1.16 5.15 1.73
CA PHE A 110 -0.31 3.99 1.56
C PHE A 110 -1.15 2.76 1.24
N GLY A 111 -1.23 2.48 -0.06
CA GLY A 111 -1.41 1.16 -0.63
C GLY A 111 -0.17 0.77 -1.42
N ASP A 112 0.27 1.69 -2.29
CA ASP A 112 1.64 1.85 -2.78
C ASP A 112 2.24 3.17 -2.22
N SER A 113 3.49 3.48 -2.54
CA SER A 113 4.12 4.75 -2.13
C SER A 113 3.83 5.93 -3.08
N GLY A 114 2.88 5.80 -4.02
CA GLY A 114 2.64 6.76 -5.11
C GLY A 114 1.23 7.37 -5.14
N ASN A 115 0.31 6.89 -4.31
CA ASN A 115 -1.09 7.32 -4.29
C ASN A 115 -1.28 8.66 -3.56
N PHE A 116 -1.15 9.75 -4.31
CA PHE A 116 -1.18 11.11 -3.77
C PHE A 116 -2.49 11.84 -4.09
N SER A 117 -2.95 12.68 -3.15
CA SER A 117 -3.97 13.68 -3.45
C SER A 117 -3.38 14.81 -4.30
N PRO A 118 -4.22 15.63 -4.94
CA PRO A 118 -3.81 16.96 -5.37
C PRO A 118 -3.32 17.82 -4.19
N ASP A 119 -2.63 18.91 -4.53
CA ASP A 119 -2.25 19.94 -3.56
C ASP A 119 -3.48 20.61 -2.96
N PHE A 120 -3.44 20.86 -1.65
CA PHE A 120 -4.48 21.56 -0.91
C PHE A 120 -3.88 22.46 0.17
N THR A 121 -4.72 23.33 0.72
CA THR A 121 -4.31 24.33 1.73
C THR A 121 -4.60 23.83 3.13
N ILE A 122 -3.62 24.02 4.03
CA ILE A 122 -3.86 23.94 5.47
C ILE A 122 -3.55 25.33 6.05
N ASN A 123 -4.56 25.93 6.68
CA ASN A 123 -4.40 27.07 7.56
C ASN A 123 -3.85 26.55 8.88
N GLY A 124 -2.57 26.81 9.07
CA GLY A 124 -1.73 26.47 10.19
C GLY A 124 -1.88 27.40 11.39
N ALA A 125 -0.91 27.32 12.28
CA ALA A 125 -0.74 28.22 13.42
C ALA A 125 0.74 28.59 13.61
#